data_AF-A0A3B8IC65-F1
#
_entry.id   AF-A0A3B8IC65-F1
#
_cell.length_a   1.000
_cell.length_b   1.000
_cell.length_c   1.000
_cell.angle_alpha   90.00
_cell.angle_beta   90.00
_cell.angle_gamma   90.00
#
_symmetry.space_group_name_H-M   'P 1'
#
loop_
_entity.id
_entity.type
_entity.pdbx_description
1 polymer ?
#
loop_
_entity_poly.entity_id
_entity_poly.type
_entity_poly.pdbx_seq_one_letter_code
_entity_poly.pdbx_strand_id
1 'polypeptide(L)'
;EAGYDLGTGDGPIVTPHFSDKDKLYAIVQNLYQQGVQTSAVTYPIVEPGRGRLRLICSAAHTREDINRTLEALIVAEREVDAQLLAGREEPTDSRITEADLVDWAHTFGTYLTEWIEEAPLAIPSLTISVQVAEQGEAISLVVRDGKVGLNTSPEGLPSCTLLLSDRKAFQALQAADAQGLLASISEGTCVLKGQVEPFIWLFARLVEQGSWVSAGTNQEVEELAV
;
A
#
# COMPACT_ATOMS: atom_id res chain seq x y z
N GLU A 1 30.20 -16.16 -1.54
CA GLU A 1 30.51 -15.48 -0.27
C GLU A 1 29.25 -14.99 0.45
N ALA A 2 28.28 -14.39 -0.25
CA ALA A 2 27.01 -13.93 0.34
C ALA A 2 26.08 -15.03 0.91
N GLY A 3 26.39 -16.32 0.71
CA GLY A 3 25.66 -17.42 1.36
C GLY A 3 24.31 -17.82 0.73
N TYR A 4 23.90 -17.22 -0.40
CA TYR A 4 22.66 -17.58 -1.08
C TYR A 4 22.64 -19.04 -1.57
N ASP A 5 21.52 -19.74 -1.31
CA ASP A 5 21.24 -21.04 -1.91
C ASP A 5 20.79 -20.86 -3.37
N LEU A 6 21.61 -21.33 -4.30
CA LEU A 6 21.36 -21.24 -5.74
C LEU A 6 20.69 -22.50 -6.31
N GLY A 7 20.51 -23.56 -5.50
CA GLY A 7 20.11 -24.88 -5.97
C GLY A 7 21.20 -25.60 -6.76
N THR A 8 20.80 -26.58 -7.58
CA THR A 8 21.71 -27.51 -8.29
C THR A 8 21.79 -27.26 -9.80
N GLY A 9 21.47 -26.06 -10.28
CA GLY A 9 21.40 -25.75 -11.71
C GLY A 9 22.76 -25.38 -12.31
N ASP A 10 23.19 -26.10 -13.35
CA ASP A 10 24.43 -25.81 -14.12
C ASP A 10 24.20 -24.90 -15.35
N GLY A 11 23.14 -24.09 -15.34
CA GLY A 11 22.72 -23.24 -16.46
C GLY A 11 23.11 -21.77 -16.31
N PRO A 12 22.87 -20.93 -17.35
CA PRO A 12 23.08 -19.48 -17.28
C PRO A 12 22.08 -18.75 -16.37
N ILE A 13 21.15 -19.48 -15.74
CA ILE A 13 20.13 -18.93 -14.86
C ILE A 13 20.59 -19.12 -13.42
N VAL A 14 20.80 -18.02 -12.71
CA VAL A 14 21.20 -18.00 -11.30
C VAL A 14 19.95 -17.75 -10.45
N THR A 15 19.67 -18.64 -9.50
CA THR A 15 18.41 -18.64 -8.75
C THR A 15 18.59 -18.65 -7.23
N PRO A 16 18.88 -17.49 -6.60
CA PRO A 16 18.82 -17.35 -5.15
C PRO A 16 17.42 -17.69 -4.61
N HIS A 17 17.35 -18.63 -3.67
CA HIS A 17 16.09 -19.09 -3.06
C HIS A 17 15.70 -18.27 -1.83
N PHE A 18 14.41 -18.03 -1.69
CA PHE A 18 13.79 -17.31 -0.58
C PHE A 18 12.49 -18.00 -0.17
N SER A 19 12.34 -18.27 1.13
CA SER A 19 11.16 -18.97 1.65
C SER A 19 9.94 -18.08 1.81
N ASP A 20 10.14 -16.78 1.99
CA ASP A 20 9.07 -15.79 2.16
C ASP A 20 8.80 -15.07 0.83
N LYS A 21 7.56 -15.17 0.34
CA LYS A 21 7.14 -14.56 -0.92
C LYS A 21 7.12 -13.03 -0.86
N ASP A 22 6.74 -12.46 0.28
CA ASP A 22 6.51 -11.03 0.42
C ASP A 22 7.87 -10.33 0.57
N LYS A 23 8.79 -10.92 1.34
CA LYS A 23 10.21 -10.54 1.35
C LYS A 23 10.80 -10.58 -0.06
N LEU A 24 10.53 -11.66 -0.82
CA LEU A 24 11.04 -11.81 -2.17
C LEU A 24 10.55 -10.71 -3.12
N TYR A 25 9.26 -10.36 -3.10
CA TYR A 25 8.72 -9.28 -3.92
C TYR A 25 9.30 -7.92 -3.52
N ALA A 26 9.45 -7.65 -2.22
CA ALA A 26 10.06 -6.43 -1.73
C ALA A 26 11.53 -6.30 -2.19
N ILE A 27 12.29 -7.39 -2.17
CA ILE A 27 13.66 -7.42 -2.71
C ILE A 27 13.68 -7.10 -4.21
N VAL A 28 12.77 -7.67 -5.00
CA VAL A 28 12.68 -7.37 -6.46
C VAL A 28 12.41 -5.88 -6.69
N GLN A 29 11.49 -5.31 -5.94
CA GLN A 29 11.14 -3.88 -6.07
C GLN A 29 12.32 -2.99 -5.70
N ASN A 30 13.03 -3.31 -4.62
CA ASN A 30 14.21 -2.56 -4.18
C ASN A 30 15.37 -2.68 -5.20
N LEU A 31 15.63 -3.88 -5.72
CA LEU A 31 16.60 -4.09 -6.80
C LEU A 31 16.27 -3.24 -8.04
N TYR A 32 14.99 -3.18 -8.41
CA TYR A 32 14.55 -2.36 -9.54
C TYR A 32 14.84 -0.87 -9.32
N GLN A 33 14.64 -0.35 -8.11
CA GLN A 33 14.99 1.03 -7.74
C GLN A 33 16.50 1.29 -7.81
N GLN A 34 17.31 0.27 -7.52
CA GLN A 34 18.77 0.30 -7.68
C GLN A 34 19.24 0.08 -9.14
N GLY A 35 18.32 -0.02 -10.10
CA GLY A 35 18.61 -0.21 -11.52
C GLY A 35 18.89 -1.64 -11.93
N VAL A 36 18.60 -2.63 -11.08
CA VAL A 36 18.77 -4.06 -11.35
C VAL A 36 17.41 -4.70 -11.62
N GLN A 37 17.17 -5.11 -12.86
CA GLN A 37 15.93 -5.78 -13.23
C GLN A 37 16.03 -7.30 -13.02
N THR A 38 15.09 -7.86 -12.24
CA THR A 38 14.96 -9.30 -12.03
C THR A 38 13.48 -9.68 -11.88
N SER A 39 13.19 -10.98 -11.74
CA SER A 39 11.84 -11.48 -11.53
C SER A 39 11.80 -12.48 -10.38
N ALA A 40 10.78 -12.35 -9.54
CA ALA A 40 10.43 -13.37 -8.55
C ALA A 40 9.66 -14.50 -9.22
N VAL A 41 10.02 -15.73 -8.89
CA VAL A 41 9.27 -16.94 -9.25
C VAL A 41 8.69 -17.51 -7.97
N THR A 42 7.37 -17.40 -7.81
CA THR A 42 6.61 -17.92 -6.65
C THR A 42 5.50 -18.87 -7.11
N TYR A 43 4.68 -19.34 -6.17
CA TYR A 43 3.45 -20.06 -6.48
C TYR A 43 2.58 -19.28 -7.50
N PRO A 44 1.93 -19.94 -8.48
CA PRO A 44 1.80 -21.40 -8.67
C PRO A 44 2.95 -22.07 -9.47
N ILE A 45 3.96 -21.31 -9.89
CA ILE A 45 5.05 -21.83 -10.74
C ILE A 45 6.00 -22.72 -9.92
N VAL A 46 6.15 -22.44 -8.64
CA VAL A 46 6.90 -23.24 -7.66
C VAL A 46 6.03 -23.55 -6.45
N GLU A 47 6.43 -24.56 -5.67
CA GLU A 47 5.75 -24.92 -4.42
C GLU A 47 5.70 -23.72 -3.45
N PRO A 48 4.64 -23.60 -2.63
CA PRO A 48 4.59 -22.60 -1.56
C PRO A 48 5.82 -22.68 -0.67
N GLY A 49 6.40 -21.53 -0.30
CA GLY A 49 7.61 -21.48 0.52
C GLY A 49 8.93 -21.77 -0.22
N ARG A 50 8.91 -21.95 -1.55
CA ARG A 50 10.09 -22.17 -2.39
C ARG A 50 10.27 -21.08 -3.45
N GLY A 51 10.02 -19.84 -3.06
CA GLY A 51 10.26 -18.69 -3.92
C GLY A 51 11.73 -18.58 -4.33
N ARG A 52 11.99 -17.99 -5.49
CA ARG A 52 13.35 -17.73 -5.96
C ARG A 52 13.41 -16.56 -6.91
N LEU A 53 14.55 -15.86 -6.92
CA LEU A 53 14.86 -14.90 -7.97
C LEU A 53 15.27 -15.64 -9.24
N ARG A 54 15.03 -15.02 -10.39
CA ARG A 54 15.49 -15.51 -11.69
C ARG A 54 16.40 -14.48 -12.35
N LEU A 55 17.70 -14.66 -12.18
CA LEU A 55 18.73 -13.87 -12.85
C LEU A 55 19.25 -14.64 -14.06
N ILE A 56 19.39 -13.99 -15.21
CA ILE A 56 19.89 -14.62 -16.43
C ILE A 56 21.18 -13.94 -16.83
N CYS A 57 22.30 -14.64 -16.69
CA CYS A 57 23.59 -14.15 -17.12
C CYS A 57 23.74 -14.31 -18.63
N SER A 58 24.31 -13.29 -19.27
CA SER A 58 24.61 -13.30 -20.71
C SER A 58 26.07 -12.90 -20.92
N ALA A 59 26.62 -13.21 -22.10
CA ALA A 59 28.00 -12.87 -22.44
C ALA A 59 28.29 -11.35 -22.47
N ALA A 60 27.25 -10.51 -22.50
CA ALA A 60 27.38 -9.06 -22.45
C ALA A 60 27.66 -8.53 -21.04
N HIS A 61 27.36 -9.30 -20.00
CA HIS A 61 27.59 -8.87 -18.62
C HIS A 61 29.06 -9.00 -18.24
N THR A 62 29.62 -7.91 -17.73
CA THR A 62 30.98 -7.90 -17.20
C THR A 62 30.99 -8.45 -15.77
N ARG A 63 32.19 -8.77 -15.26
CA ARG A 63 32.35 -9.13 -13.85
C ARG A 63 31.88 -8.00 -12.91
N GLU A 64 32.09 -6.76 -13.34
CA GLU A 64 31.65 -5.57 -12.60
C GLU A 64 30.13 -5.52 -12.46
N ASP A 65 29.39 -5.81 -13.55
CA ASP A 65 27.93 -5.85 -13.52
C ASP A 65 27.41 -6.92 -12.55
N ILE A 66 28.08 -8.08 -12.50
CA ILE A 66 27.76 -9.17 -11.58
C ILE A 66 28.02 -8.74 -10.13
N ASN A 67 29.16 -8.11 -9.86
CA ASN A 67 29.51 -7.65 -8.52
C ASN A 67 28.53 -6.57 -8.03
N ARG A 68 28.22 -5.58 -8.88
CA ARG A 68 27.22 -4.54 -8.58
C ARG A 68 25.84 -5.12 -8.31
N THR A 69 25.42 -6.10 -9.11
CA THR A 69 24.14 -6.81 -8.90
C THR A 69 24.12 -7.55 -7.56
N LEU A 70 25.22 -8.19 -7.18
CA LEU A 70 25.34 -8.90 -5.93
C LEU A 70 25.33 -7.94 -4.72
N GLU A 71 26.04 -6.82 -4.81
CA GLU A 71 26.03 -5.77 -3.78
C GLU A 71 24.63 -5.19 -3.60
N ALA A 72 23.95 -4.86 -4.70
CA ALA A 72 22.58 -4.37 -4.68
C ALA A 72 21.63 -5.37 -4.02
N LEU A 73 21.79 -6.68 -4.28
CA LEU A 73 20.99 -7.74 -3.66
C LEU A 73 21.21 -7.82 -2.14
N ILE A 74 22.46 -7.74 -1.68
CA ILE A 74 22.79 -7.77 -0.25
C ILE A 74 22.20 -6.54 0.47
N VAL A 75 22.31 -5.36 -0.14
CA VAL A 75 21.74 -4.13 0.40
C VAL A 75 20.22 -4.22 0.45
N ALA A 76 19.59 -4.63 -0.65
CA ALA A 76 18.14 -4.78 -0.76
C ALA A 76 17.59 -5.75 0.31
N GLU A 77 18.25 -6.90 0.49
CA GLU A 77 17.83 -7.86 1.51
C GLU A 77 17.92 -7.27 2.93
N ARG A 78 19.01 -6.58 3.26
CA ARG A 78 19.19 -5.95 4.57
C ARG A 78 18.15 -4.86 4.84
N GLU A 79 17.83 -4.04 3.84
CA GLU A 79 16.82 -3.00 3.96
C GLU A 79 15.44 -3.59 4.16
N VAL A 80 15.08 -4.61 3.37
CA VAL A 80 13.80 -5.32 3.52
C VAL A 80 13.71 -6.02 4.87
N ASP A 81 14.78 -6.66 5.35
CA ASP A 81 14.78 -7.28 6.68
C ASP A 81 14.61 -6.22 7.79
N ALA A 82 15.25 -5.07 7.69
CA ALA A 82 15.06 -3.97 8.62
C ALA A 82 13.61 -3.45 8.60
N GLN A 83 13.00 -3.32 7.42
CA GLN A 83 11.60 -2.91 7.27
C GLN A 83 10.63 -3.95 7.83
N LEU A 84 10.87 -5.24 7.58
CA LEU A 84 10.04 -6.32 8.13
C LEU A 84 10.15 -6.44 9.64
N LEU A 85 11.32 -6.14 10.22
CA LEU A 85 11.51 -6.06 11.66
C LEU A 85 10.85 -4.81 12.26
N ALA A 86 10.94 -3.66 11.59
CA ALA A 86 10.28 -2.43 12.00
C ALA A 86 8.74 -2.53 11.90
N GLY A 87 8.22 -3.24 10.91
CA GLY A 87 6.78 -3.49 10.74
C GLY A 87 6.18 -4.52 11.72
N ARG A 88 7.02 -5.15 12.56
CA ARG A 88 6.58 -6.01 13.68
C ARG A 88 6.47 -5.20 14.99
N GLU A 89 5.81 -4.04 14.95
CA GLU A 89 5.47 -3.35 16.20
C GLU A 89 4.48 -4.19 17.03
N GLU A 90 4.78 -4.29 18.32
CA GLU A 90 4.01 -4.93 19.38
C GLU A 90 2.53 -4.46 19.40
N PRO A 91 1.57 -5.30 19.85
CA PRO A 91 0.14 -5.00 19.85
C PRO A 91 -0.16 -3.84 20.81
N THR A 92 0.00 -2.61 20.33
CA THR A 92 -0.38 -1.39 21.03
C THR A 92 -1.88 -1.19 20.77
N ASP A 93 -2.68 -1.34 21.83
CA ASP A 93 -4.17 -1.35 21.86
C ASP A 93 -4.83 -1.32 20.47
N SER A 94 -5.05 -2.52 19.92
CA SER A 94 -5.50 -2.78 18.54
C SER A 94 -6.95 -2.37 18.25
N ARG A 95 -7.64 -1.74 19.22
CA ARG A 95 -9.04 -1.35 19.08
C ARG A 95 -9.14 0.00 18.41
N ILE A 96 -9.82 0.02 17.27
CA ILE A 96 -10.31 1.23 16.61
C ILE A 96 -11.49 1.75 17.44
N THR A 97 -11.46 3.02 17.82
CA THR A 97 -12.56 3.67 18.56
C THR A 97 -13.46 4.46 17.63
N GLU A 98 -14.67 4.78 18.08
CA GLU A 98 -15.58 5.68 17.35
C GLU A 98 -14.95 7.07 17.12
N ALA A 99 -14.19 7.58 18.10
CA ALA A 99 -13.47 8.84 17.96
C ALA A 99 -12.43 8.80 16.82
N ASP A 100 -11.70 7.68 16.68
CA ASP A 100 -10.75 7.51 15.59
C ASP A 100 -11.46 7.60 14.22
N LEU A 101 -12.61 6.94 14.07
CA LEU A 101 -13.40 6.98 12.84
C LEU A 101 -13.91 8.39 12.52
N VAL A 102 -14.40 9.10 13.55
CA VAL A 102 -14.87 10.49 13.46
C VAL A 102 -13.74 11.42 13.03
N ASP A 103 -12.57 11.33 13.66
CA ASP A 103 -11.39 12.12 13.32
C ASP A 103 -10.94 11.89 11.88
N TRP A 104 -10.89 10.63 11.45
CA TRP A 104 -10.61 10.29 10.05
C TRP A 104 -11.65 10.92 9.11
N ALA A 105 -12.93 10.79 9.41
CA ALA A 105 -13.99 11.27 8.53
C ALA A 105 -14.00 12.80 8.42
N HIS A 106 -13.69 13.52 9.51
CA HIS A 106 -13.49 14.97 9.49
C HIS A 106 -12.27 15.36 8.66
N THR A 107 -11.14 14.69 8.86
CA THR A 107 -9.90 14.97 8.13
C THR A 107 -10.09 14.75 6.63
N PHE A 108 -10.60 13.58 6.26
CA PHE A 108 -10.85 13.23 4.86
C PHE A 108 -11.97 14.10 4.26
N GLY A 109 -13.02 14.40 5.01
CA GLY A 109 -14.09 15.30 4.56
C GLY A 109 -13.63 16.74 4.30
N THR A 110 -12.67 17.23 5.09
CA THR A 110 -12.03 18.54 4.87
C THR A 110 -11.25 18.54 3.57
N TYR A 111 -10.38 17.54 3.38
CA TYR A 111 -9.66 17.35 2.12
C TYR A 111 -10.60 17.26 0.91
N LEU A 112 -11.68 16.48 1.01
CA LEU A 112 -12.66 16.38 -0.09
C LEU A 112 -13.33 17.73 -0.37
N THR A 113 -13.60 18.54 0.66
CA THR A 113 -14.22 19.86 0.49
C THR A 113 -13.28 20.79 -0.28
N GLU A 114 -12.01 20.86 0.11
CA GLU A 114 -10.97 21.65 -0.57
C GLU A 114 -10.78 21.15 -2.02
N TRP A 115 -10.67 19.84 -2.21
CA TRP A 115 -10.52 19.25 -3.54
C TRP A 115 -11.70 19.55 -4.46
N ILE A 116 -12.93 19.55 -3.92
CA ILE A 116 -14.15 19.84 -4.67
C ILE A 116 -14.20 21.30 -5.14
N GLU A 117 -13.74 22.25 -4.33
CA GLU A 117 -13.70 23.67 -4.71
C GLU A 117 -12.80 23.93 -5.92
N GLU A 118 -11.72 23.16 -6.05
CA GLU A 118 -10.77 23.25 -7.16
C GLU A 118 -11.10 22.32 -8.34
N ALA A 119 -12.08 21.43 -8.18
CA ALA A 119 -12.36 20.39 -9.16
C ALA A 119 -13.00 20.95 -10.45
N PRO A 120 -12.42 20.69 -11.65
CA PRO A 120 -12.93 21.19 -12.92
C PRO A 120 -14.11 20.37 -13.49
N LEU A 121 -14.57 19.32 -12.80
CA LEU A 121 -15.48 18.29 -13.33
C LEU A 121 -16.72 18.08 -12.44
N ALA A 122 -17.74 17.44 -13.02
CA ALA A 122 -18.95 17.05 -12.29
C ALA A 122 -18.62 16.03 -11.19
N ILE A 123 -18.87 16.41 -9.93
CA ILE A 123 -18.63 15.58 -8.75
C ILE A 123 -19.80 14.61 -8.58
N PRO A 124 -19.56 13.29 -8.44
CA PRO A 124 -20.61 12.32 -8.25
C PRO A 124 -21.29 12.47 -6.88
N SER A 125 -22.58 12.21 -6.84
CA SER A 125 -23.31 12.05 -5.59
C SER A 125 -23.18 10.62 -5.10
N LEU A 126 -22.50 10.39 -3.97
CA LEU A 126 -22.18 9.07 -3.45
C LEU A 126 -22.00 9.09 -1.93
N THR A 127 -21.92 7.89 -1.35
CA THR A 127 -21.64 7.66 0.06
C THR A 127 -20.41 6.77 0.23
N ILE A 128 -19.50 7.17 1.12
CA ILE A 128 -18.41 6.35 1.60
C ILE A 128 -18.64 6.06 3.08
N SER A 129 -18.74 4.79 3.45
CA SER A 129 -18.91 4.38 4.85
C SER A 129 -17.72 3.59 5.36
N VAL A 130 -17.37 3.78 6.62
CA VAL A 130 -16.34 3.00 7.32
C VAL A 130 -16.93 2.46 8.61
N GLN A 131 -16.73 1.17 8.85
CA GLN A 131 -17.27 0.47 10.01
C GLN A 131 -16.23 -0.51 10.56
N VAL A 132 -16.20 -0.68 11.89
CA VAL A 132 -15.37 -1.68 12.56
C VAL A 132 -16.18 -2.97 12.72
N ALA A 133 -15.64 -4.12 12.33
CA ALA A 133 -16.37 -5.39 12.30
C ALA A 133 -16.97 -5.80 13.66
N GLU A 134 -16.35 -5.38 14.76
CA GLU A 134 -16.76 -5.71 16.14
C GLU A 134 -17.54 -4.58 16.85
N GLN A 135 -17.74 -3.42 16.23
CA GLN A 135 -18.41 -2.26 16.85
C GLN A 135 -19.38 -1.51 15.92
N GLY A 136 -20.55 -1.18 16.49
CA GLY A 136 -21.30 0.05 16.22
C GLY A 136 -21.80 0.36 14.79
N GLU A 137 -22.35 1.56 14.67
CA GLU A 137 -22.83 2.17 13.41
C GLU A 137 -21.66 2.59 12.52
N ALA A 138 -21.86 2.54 11.21
CA ALA A 138 -20.86 3.01 10.26
C ALA A 138 -20.81 4.54 10.23
N ILE A 139 -19.60 5.12 10.24
CA ILE A 139 -19.46 6.53 9.90
C ILE A 139 -19.58 6.67 8.38
N SER A 140 -20.44 7.56 7.89
CA SER A 140 -20.60 7.77 6.45
C SER A 140 -20.32 9.21 6.04
N LEU A 141 -19.41 9.37 5.09
CA LEU A 141 -19.21 10.58 4.32
C LEU A 141 -20.16 10.58 3.12
N VAL A 142 -20.95 11.63 3.00
CA VAL A 142 -21.87 11.84 1.89
C VAL A 142 -21.36 12.98 1.05
N VAL A 143 -21.12 12.70 -0.23
CA VAL A 143 -20.86 13.71 -1.25
C VAL A 143 -22.15 13.88 -2.04
N ARG A 144 -22.71 15.09 -2.07
CA ARG A 144 -23.92 15.39 -2.84
C ARG A 144 -23.88 16.82 -3.33
N ASP A 145 -24.11 17.01 -4.63
CA ASP A 145 -24.18 18.32 -5.27
C ASP A 145 -22.97 19.21 -4.96
N GLY A 146 -21.77 18.62 -4.95
CA GLY A 146 -20.51 19.32 -4.64
C GLY A 146 -20.37 19.73 -3.16
N LYS A 147 -21.08 19.08 -2.24
CA LYS A 147 -20.93 19.29 -0.80
C LYS A 147 -20.62 17.98 -0.10
N VAL A 148 -19.74 18.07 0.90
CA VAL A 148 -19.37 16.95 1.76
C VAL A 148 -20.07 17.11 3.11
N GLY A 149 -20.66 16.03 3.62
CA GLY A 149 -21.24 16.00 4.96
C GLY A 149 -21.04 14.64 5.62
N LEU A 150 -21.14 14.61 6.94
CA LEU A 150 -21.17 13.37 7.72
C LEU A 150 -22.63 12.98 7.99
N ASN A 151 -22.95 11.72 7.78
CA ASN A 151 -24.27 11.18 8.07
C ASN A 151 -24.14 9.74 8.60
N THR A 152 -25.01 9.35 9.51
CA THR A 152 -25.05 7.98 10.04
C THR A 152 -25.96 7.06 9.22
N SER A 153 -26.86 7.62 8.39
CA SER A 153 -27.73 6.82 7.49
C SER A 153 -28.02 7.54 6.16
N PRO A 154 -27.33 7.14 5.08
CA PRO A 154 -27.59 7.67 3.75
C PRO A 154 -28.39 6.67 2.90
N GLU A 155 -29.69 6.92 2.74
CA GLU A 155 -30.53 6.15 1.82
C GLU A 155 -30.50 6.72 0.39
N GLY A 156 -30.39 5.84 -0.61
CA GLY A 156 -30.67 6.16 -2.02
C GLY A 156 -29.50 6.68 -2.87
N LEU A 157 -28.28 6.76 -2.35
CA LEU A 157 -27.08 7.08 -3.14
C LEU A 157 -26.23 5.84 -3.43
N PRO A 158 -25.48 5.82 -4.55
CA PRO A 158 -24.36 4.90 -4.76
C PRO A 158 -23.45 4.88 -3.54
N SER A 159 -23.19 3.71 -2.95
CA SER A 159 -22.41 3.61 -1.72
C SER A 159 -21.35 2.53 -1.76
N CYS A 160 -20.24 2.75 -1.06
CA CYS A 160 -19.29 1.70 -0.69
C CYS A 160 -19.06 1.73 0.83
N THR A 161 -18.82 0.57 1.41
CA THR A 161 -18.53 0.40 2.84
C THR A 161 -17.24 -0.38 3.04
N LEU A 162 -16.32 0.17 3.81
CA LEU A 162 -15.11 -0.48 4.29
C LEU A 162 -15.37 -1.06 5.69
N LEU A 163 -15.36 -2.38 5.81
CA LEU A 163 -15.43 -3.08 7.09
C LEU A 163 -14.02 -3.43 7.57
N LEU A 164 -13.58 -2.81 8.66
CA LEU A 164 -12.24 -2.94 9.20
C LEU A 164 -12.22 -3.95 10.34
N SER A 165 -11.34 -4.95 10.24
CA SER A 165 -11.16 -6.01 11.25
C SER A 165 -9.91 -5.79 12.12
N ASP A 166 -8.99 -4.92 11.70
CA ASP A 166 -7.76 -4.62 12.42
C ASP A 166 -7.37 -3.13 12.32
N ARG A 167 -6.48 -2.69 13.22
CA ARG A 167 -5.95 -1.32 13.23
C ARG A 167 -5.05 -1.03 12.03
N LYS A 168 -4.41 -2.05 11.44
CA LYS A 168 -3.53 -1.92 10.26
C LYS A 168 -4.30 -1.36 9.06
N ALA A 169 -5.49 -1.91 8.76
CA ALA A 169 -6.35 -1.43 7.69
C ALA A 169 -6.81 0.01 7.94
N PHE A 170 -7.10 0.35 9.20
CA PHE A 170 -7.46 1.71 9.59
C PHE A 170 -6.30 2.70 9.46
N GLN A 171 -5.08 2.33 9.86
CA GLN A 171 -3.88 3.15 9.71
C GLN A 171 -3.56 3.43 8.24
N ALA A 172 -3.68 2.43 7.37
CA ALA A 172 -3.52 2.63 5.93
C ALA A 172 -4.53 3.63 5.38
N LEU A 173 -5.78 3.57 5.84
CA LEU A 173 -6.83 4.52 5.48
C LEU A 173 -6.53 5.94 6.00
N GLN A 174 -6.05 6.08 7.23
CA GLN A 174 -5.68 7.37 7.82
C GLN A 174 -4.48 8.02 7.11
N ALA A 175 -3.48 7.23 6.74
CA ALA A 175 -2.28 7.70 6.07
C ALA A 175 -2.47 7.94 4.56
N ALA A 176 -3.68 7.71 4.03
CA ALA A 176 -3.96 7.67 2.60
C ALA A 176 -3.02 6.70 1.83
N ASP A 177 -2.59 5.62 2.49
CA ASP A 177 -1.78 4.56 1.90
C ASP A 177 -2.67 3.59 1.12
N ALA A 178 -2.84 3.91 -0.16
CA ALA A 178 -3.61 3.12 -1.11
C ALA A 178 -3.09 1.67 -1.23
N GLN A 179 -1.78 1.45 -1.15
CA GLN A 179 -1.18 0.12 -1.27
C GLN A 179 -1.41 -0.69 0.00
N GLY A 180 -1.24 -0.09 1.18
CA GLY A 180 -1.57 -0.70 2.46
C GLY A 180 -3.04 -1.11 2.55
N LEU A 181 -3.96 -0.26 2.07
CA LEU A 181 -5.40 -0.57 2.07
C LEU A 181 -5.72 -1.76 1.14
N LEU A 182 -5.13 -1.82 -0.06
CA LEU A 182 -5.30 -2.97 -0.96
C LEU A 182 -4.71 -4.26 -0.38
N ALA A 183 -3.60 -4.18 0.36
CA ALA A 183 -3.03 -5.32 1.06
C ALA A 183 -4.02 -5.84 2.11
N SER A 184 -4.60 -4.97 2.95
CA SER A 184 -5.62 -5.35 3.93
C SER A 184 -6.88 -5.94 3.29
N ILE A 185 -7.32 -5.45 2.13
CA ILE A 185 -8.42 -6.04 1.37
C ILE A 185 -8.08 -7.44 0.89
N SER A 186 -6.87 -7.62 0.36
CA SER A 186 -6.38 -8.90 -0.17
C SER A 186 -6.18 -9.94 0.93
N GLU A 187 -5.77 -9.50 2.12
CA GLU A 187 -5.60 -10.32 3.33
C GLU A 187 -6.94 -10.61 4.03
N GLY A 188 -8.02 -9.91 3.66
CA GLY A 188 -9.37 -10.07 4.24
C GLY A 188 -9.57 -9.34 5.57
N THR A 189 -8.62 -8.51 6.00
CA THR A 189 -8.76 -7.68 7.21
C THR A 189 -9.52 -6.38 6.93
N CYS A 190 -9.75 -6.05 5.66
CA CYS A 190 -10.73 -5.07 5.22
C CYS A 190 -11.72 -5.70 4.22
N VAL A 191 -13.03 -5.71 4.53
CA VAL A 191 -14.06 -6.23 3.63
C VAL A 191 -14.82 -5.08 2.97
N LEU A 192 -14.80 -5.06 1.64
CA LEU A 192 -15.57 -4.12 0.84
C LEU A 192 -17.01 -4.60 0.64
N LYS A 193 -17.97 -3.70 0.86
CA LYS A 193 -19.39 -3.89 0.51
C LYS A 193 -19.90 -2.69 -0.31
N GLY A 194 -20.99 -2.90 -1.04
CA GLY A 194 -21.62 -1.87 -1.86
C GLY A 194 -21.19 -1.95 -3.32
N GLN A 195 -21.13 -0.79 -3.97
CA GLN A 195 -20.88 -0.63 -5.39
C GLN A 195 -19.40 -0.35 -5.66
N VAL A 196 -18.95 -0.67 -6.88
CA VAL A 196 -17.55 -0.54 -7.28
C VAL A 196 -17.22 0.92 -7.59
N GLU A 197 -18.14 1.66 -8.19
CA GLU A 197 -17.93 3.04 -8.63
C GLU A 197 -17.60 3.99 -7.48
N PRO A 198 -18.33 3.98 -6.34
CA PRO A 198 -17.96 4.79 -5.17
C PRO A 198 -16.60 4.41 -4.57
N PHE A 199 -16.26 3.11 -4.59
CA PHE A 199 -14.96 2.65 -4.11
C PHE A 199 -13.82 3.13 -5.00
N ILE A 200 -13.95 3.00 -6.32
CA ILE A 200 -12.93 3.50 -7.28
C ILE A 200 -12.76 5.01 -7.12
N TRP A 201 -13.85 5.75 -6.91
CA TRP A 201 -13.79 7.18 -6.66
C TRP A 201 -13.04 7.50 -5.35
N LEU A 202 -13.39 6.84 -4.23
CA LEU A 202 -12.67 6.95 -2.96
C LEU A 202 -11.18 6.64 -3.13
N PHE A 203 -10.87 5.54 -3.82
CA PHE A 203 -9.50 5.07 -3.99
C PHE A 203 -8.65 6.08 -4.77
N ALA A 204 -9.20 6.68 -5.83
CA ALA A 204 -8.54 7.77 -6.55
C ALA A 204 -8.28 8.97 -5.64
N ARG A 205 -9.24 9.34 -4.77
CA ARG A 205 -9.08 10.44 -3.81
C ARG A 205 -7.97 10.17 -2.79
N LEU A 206 -7.84 8.93 -2.31
CA LEU A 206 -6.76 8.54 -1.39
C LEU A 206 -5.37 8.65 -2.05
N VAL A 207 -5.23 8.13 -3.28
CA VAL A 207 -3.95 8.22 -4.02
C VAL A 207 -3.51 9.67 -4.25
N GLU A 208 -4.46 10.54 -4.60
CA GLU A 208 -4.18 11.97 -4.79
C GLU A 208 -3.83 12.67 -3.47
N GLN A 209 -4.53 12.35 -2.38
CA GLN A 209 -4.24 12.90 -1.05
C GLN A 209 -2.81 12.56 -0.59
N GLY A 210 -2.38 11.31 -0.76
CA GLY A 210 -1.01 10.90 -0.41
C GLY A 210 0.05 11.68 -1.22
N SER A 211 -0.24 11.99 -2.47
CA SER A 211 0.62 12.83 -3.32
C SER A 211 0.62 14.30 -2.86
N TRP A 212 -0.52 14.80 -2.39
CA TRP A 212 -0.72 16.18 -1.92
C TRP A 212 0.01 16.45 -0.60
N VAL A 213 -0.09 15.53 0.36
CA VAL A 213 0.64 15.61 1.65
C VAL A 213 2.16 15.62 1.43
N SER A 214 2.64 14.80 0.48
CA SER A 214 4.06 14.71 0.11
C SER A 214 4.59 16.00 -0.56
N ALA A 215 3.74 16.70 -1.31
CA ALA A 215 4.09 17.97 -1.95
C ALA A 215 4.16 19.13 -0.95
N GLY A 216 3.22 19.19 0.02
CA GLY A 216 3.20 20.22 1.06
C GLY A 216 4.39 20.15 2.02
N THR A 217 4.88 18.94 2.36
CA THR A 217 6.07 18.80 3.23
C THR A 217 7.36 19.22 2.55
N ASN A 218 7.41 19.16 1.21
CA ASN A 218 8.59 19.57 0.45
C ASN A 218 8.68 21.10 0.24
N GLN A 219 7.59 21.83 0.50
CA GLN A 219 7.54 23.27 0.32
C GLN A 219 8.04 24.04 1.57
N GLU A 220 7.88 23.49 2.77
CA GLU A 220 8.42 24.08 4.02
C GLU A 220 9.96 23.92 4.17
N VAL A 221 10.58 22.98 3.46
CA VAL A 221 12.05 22.81 3.48
C VAL A 221 12.79 23.72 2.48
N GLU A 222 12.11 24.27 1.47
CA GLU A 222 12.71 25.22 0.52
C GLU A 222 12.70 26.68 1.03
N GLU A 223 11.80 27.05 1.95
CA GLU A 223 11.69 28.43 2.46
C GLU A 223 12.68 28.75 3.60
N LEU A 224 13.42 27.75 4.10
CA LEU A 224 14.53 27.90 5.05
C LEU A 224 15.92 27.92 4.38
N ALA A 225 15.97 27.89 3.04
CA ALA A 225 17.21 27.86 2.26
C ALA A 225 17.48 29.13 1.43
N VAL A 226 16.90 30.28 1.81
CA VAL A 226 17.20 31.60 1.22
C VAL A 226 17.79 32.56 2.25
#